data_AF-A0A1I2ZZK8-F1
#
_entry.id   AF-A0A1I2ZZK8-F1
#
_cell.length_a   1.000
_cell.length_b   1.000
_cell.length_c   1.000
_cell.angle_alpha   90.00
_cell.angle_beta   90.00
_cell.angle_gamma   90.00
#
_symmetry.space_group_name_H-M   'P 1'
#
loop_
_entity.id
_entity.type
_entity.pdbx_description
1 polymer ?
#
loop_
_entity_poly.entity_id
_entity_poly.type
_entity_poly.pdbx_seq_one_letter_code
_entity_poly.pdbx_strand_id
1 'polypeptide(L)'
;MQDLVYPLSQVRWLEARHEAKRQQLERLIKERFAKDHGATIRSFLPRLFGLWQGERPLAALGLRVGHTGRLFQERYLDQSVEILLATRIGHLPARQEIAEIGNLASQRPGLQRYMFLHLVEQMADEGVAWLIFTATPEVANGIHRLGLTLERLMPADPARLGAERVDWGSYYDRHPWVMLGDLKRAHQALSSRGLLPGRPTPVREPLDAQPI
;
A
#
# COMPACT_ATOMS: atom_id res chain seq x y z
N MET A 1 -5.33 -12.91 22.78
CA MET A 1 -4.60 -11.67 22.44
C MET A 1 -3.13 -11.87 22.77
N GLN A 2 -2.47 -12.76 22.03
CA GLN A 2 -1.05 -13.09 22.08
C GLN A 2 -0.60 -13.25 20.61
N ASP A 3 0.67 -13.00 20.33
CA ASP A 3 1.35 -12.97 19.00
C ASP A 3 1.71 -11.57 18.46
N LEU A 4 2.25 -10.72 19.32
CA LEU A 4 3.02 -9.52 18.97
C LEU A 4 4.47 -9.66 19.44
N VAL A 5 5.12 -10.79 19.12
CA VAL A 5 6.57 -10.93 19.33
C VAL A 5 7.20 -11.60 18.11
N TYR A 6 7.10 -10.94 16.95
CA TYR A 6 8.18 -11.06 15.98
C TYR A 6 9.22 -10.01 16.38
N PRO A 7 10.53 -10.32 16.50
CA PRO A 7 11.50 -9.31 16.82
C PRO A 7 11.59 -8.32 15.64
N LEU A 8 10.80 -7.26 15.72
CA LEU A 8 10.80 -6.13 14.80
C LEU A 8 12.16 -5.44 14.74
N SER A 9 13.02 -5.68 15.74
CA SER A 9 14.41 -5.23 15.78
C SER A 9 15.24 -5.66 14.57
N GLN A 10 14.78 -6.63 13.78
CA GLN A 10 15.51 -7.11 12.59
C GLN A 10 14.82 -6.77 11.26
N VAL A 11 13.69 -6.06 11.28
CA VAL A 11 12.94 -5.74 10.06
C VAL A 11 13.12 -4.27 9.70
N ARG A 12 13.48 -3.99 8.45
CA ARG A 12 13.70 -2.63 7.94
C ARG A 12 12.61 -2.26 6.93
N TRP A 13 11.99 -1.10 7.13
CA TRP A 13 11.14 -0.46 6.12
C TRP A 13 12.00 0.30 5.13
N LEU A 14 11.90 -0.01 3.83
CA LEU A 14 12.70 0.61 2.79
C LEU A 14 11.87 0.83 1.52
N GLU A 15 12.03 2.01 0.91
CA GLU A 15 11.63 2.28 -0.46
C GLU A 15 12.70 1.71 -1.42
N ALA A 16 12.28 0.94 -2.41
CA ALA A 16 13.16 0.38 -3.42
C ALA A 16 13.51 1.42 -4.50
N ARG A 17 14.50 2.28 -4.21
CA ARG A 17 14.99 3.32 -5.13
C ARG A 17 15.95 2.81 -6.20
N HIS A 18 16.53 1.63 -5.99
CA HIS A 18 17.44 0.96 -6.93
C HIS A 18 16.76 -0.21 -7.61
N GLU A 19 17.10 -0.42 -8.89
CA GLU A 19 16.50 -1.43 -9.76
C GLU A 19 16.60 -2.85 -9.16
N ALA A 20 17.73 -3.22 -8.55
CA ALA A 20 17.90 -4.54 -7.94
C ALA A 20 16.88 -4.82 -6.82
N LYS A 21 16.68 -3.87 -5.89
CA LYS A 21 15.68 -3.99 -4.82
C LYS A 21 14.27 -3.94 -5.37
N ARG A 22 14.03 -3.13 -6.40
CA ARG A 22 12.73 -3.02 -7.08
C ARG A 22 12.34 -4.37 -7.69
N GLN A 23 13.24 -5.02 -8.41
CA GLN A 23 13.02 -6.35 -9.00
C GLN A 23 12.74 -7.43 -7.96
N GLN A 24 13.40 -7.39 -6.79
CA GLN A 24 13.13 -8.31 -5.70
C GLN A 24 11.70 -8.13 -5.13
N LEU A 25 11.24 -6.89 -4.96
CA LEU A 25 9.86 -6.62 -4.55
C LEU A 25 8.85 -7.03 -5.62
N GLU A 26 9.10 -6.71 -6.90
CA GLU A 26 8.24 -7.13 -8.01
C GLU A 26 8.10 -8.66 -8.07
N ARG A 27 9.20 -9.39 -7.88
CA ARG A 27 9.21 -10.84 -7.83
C ARG A 27 8.36 -11.36 -6.68
N LEU A 28 8.54 -10.82 -5.47
CA LEU A 28 7.72 -11.19 -4.31
C LEU A 28 6.23 -10.94 -4.59
N ILE A 29 5.88 -9.79 -5.16
CA ILE A 29 4.50 -9.44 -5.51
C ILE A 29 3.93 -10.46 -6.51
N LYS A 30 4.64 -10.71 -7.61
CA LYS A 30 4.23 -11.71 -8.63
C LYS A 30 4.01 -13.09 -8.01
N GLU A 31 4.97 -13.59 -7.25
CA GLU A 31 4.89 -14.90 -6.60
C GLU A 31 3.69 -15.01 -5.65
N ARG A 32 3.42 -13.96 -4.86
CA ARG A 32 2.30 -13.96 -3.92
C ARG A 32 0.95 -13.91 -4.61
N PHE A 33 0.79 -13.02 -5.59
CA PHE A 33 -0.46 -12.93 -6.36
C PHE A 33 -0.73 -14.20 -7.18
N ALA A 34 0.31 -14.79 -7.78
CA ALA A 34 0.19 -16.07 -8.48
C ALA A 34 -0.21 -17.19 -7.52
N LYS A 35 0.40 -17.27 -6.33
CA LYS A 35 0.10 -18.30 -5.34
C LYS A 35 -1.31 -18.17 -4.75
N ASP A 36 -1.71 -16.95 -4.38
CA ASP A 36 -2.94 -16.72 -3.61
C ASP A 36 -4.18 -16.62 -4.51
N HIS A 37 -3.99 -16.23 -5.78
CA HIS A 37 -5.08 -15.93 -6.71
C HIS A 37 -4.93 -16.56 -8.10
N GLY A 38 -3.81 -17.21 -8.42
CA GLY A 38 -3.51 -17.61 -9.80
C GLY A 38 -3.33 -16.42 -10.74
N ALA A 39 -3.00 -15.23 -10.20
CA ALA A 39 -2.90 -13.99 -10.94
C ALA A 39 -1.51 -13.80 -11.58
N THR A 40 -1.48 -13.16 -12.75
CA THR A 40 -0.27 -12.74 -13.47
C THR A 40 -0.15 -11.21 -13.43
N ILE A 41 0.57 -10.68 -12.44
CA ILE A 41 0.75 -9.23 -12.28
C ILE A 41 1.73 -8.69 -13.33
N ARG A 42 1.22 -7.81 -14.20
CA ARG A 42 1.99 -7.19 -15.30
C ARG A 42 2.47 -5.77 -15.00
N SER A 43 1.83 -5.08 -14.07
CA SER A 43 2.11 -3.68 -13.76
C SER A 43 2.31 -3.48 -12.27
N PHE A 44 3.17 -2.51 -11.96
CA PHE A 44 3.53 -2.14 -10.59
C PHE A 44 3.39 -0.64 -10.43
N LEU A 45 2.99 -0.23 -9.24
CA LEU A 45 3.02 1.18 -8.86
C LEU A 45 4.48 1.68 -8.82
N PRO A 46 4.71 2.98 -9.10
CA PRO A 46 6.04 3.52 -9.37
C PRO A 46 6.95 3.49 -8.13
N ARG A 47 6.37 3.67 -6.93
CA ARG A 47 7.09 3.54 -5.67
C ARG A 47 6.76 2.19 -5.06
N LEU A 48 7.77 1.36 -4.83
CA LEU A 48 7.62 0.09 -4.13
C LEU A 48 8.33 0.18 -2.79
N PHE A 49 7.64 -0.25 -1.76
CA PHE A 49 8.15 -0.34 -0.40
C PHE A 49 8.18 -1.78 0.06
N GLY A 50 9.19 -2.12 0.87
CA GLY A 50 9.31 -3.45 1.45
C GLY A 50 9.61 -3.43 2.93
N LEU A 51 9.18 -4.51 3.59
CA LEU A 51 9.72 -4.92 4.88
C LEU A 51 10.79 -5.97 4.66
N TRP A 52 12.01 -5.69 5.10
CA TRP A 52 13.20 -6.48 4.80
C TRP A 52 13.78 -7.10 6.05
N GLN A 53 14.16 -8.38 5.99
CA GLN A 53 15.01 -9.02 6.99
C GLN A 53 16.35 -9.32 6.32
N GLY A 54 17.38 -8.54 6.66
CA GLY A 54 18.61 -8.49 5.87
C GLY A 54 18.29 -8.05 4.43
N GLU A 55 18.80 -8.79 3.45
CA GLU A 55 18.54 -8.57 2.01
C GLU A 55 17.29 -9.29 1.48
N ARG A 56 16.50 -9.93 2.36
CA ARG A 56 15.30 -10.68 1.95
C ARG A 56 14.03 -9.85 2.19
N PRO A 57 13.20 -9.57 1.16
CA PRO A 57 11.92 -8.93 1.37
C PRO A 57 10.90 -9.94 1.91
N LEU A 58 10.23 -9.56 3.00
CA LEU A 58 9.18 -10.36 3.64
C LEU A 58 7.78 -9.90 3.24
N ALA A 59 7.63 -8.61 2.91
CA ALA A 59 6.38 -8.04 2.44
C ALA A 59 6.67 -6.82 1.55
N ALA A 60 5.75 -6.52 0.64
CA ALA A 60 5.85 -5.44 -0.32
C ALA A 60 4.51 -4.73 -0.53
N LEU A 61 4.53 -3.44 -0.81
CA LEU A 61 3.39 -2.67 -1.32
C LEU A 61 3.87 -1.65 -2.32
N GLY A 62 2.96 -1.25 -3.20
CA GLY A 62 3.16 -0.17 -4.15
C GLY A 62 2.38 1.07 -3.77
N LEU A 63 2.88 2.23 -4.21
CA LEU A 63 2.24 3.52 -4.02
C LEU A 63 2.40 4.43 -5.25
N ARG A 64 1.36 5.22 -5.52
CA ARG A 64 1.37 6.34 -6.47
C ARG A 64 0.67 7.54 -5.86
N VAL A 65 1.30 8.71 -5.89
CA VAL A 65 0.63 9.98 -5.58
C VAL A 65 -0.08 10.48 -6.83
N GLY A 66 -1.30 10.99 -6.70
CA GLY A 66 -2.20 11.30 -7.82
C GLY A 66 -1.64 12.30 -8.82
N HIS A 67 -0.81 13.25 -8.38
CA HIS A 67 -0.18 14.23 -9.30
C HIS A 67 0.90 13.62 -10.21
N THR A 68 1.35 12.39 -9.93
CA THR A 68 2.40 11.69 -10.70
C THR A 68 1.85 10.81 -11.83
N GLY A 69 0.52 10.72 -11.96
CA GLY A 69 -0.14 9.97 -13.03
C GLY A 69 -1.55 9.52 -12.66
N ARG A 70 -2.20 8.85 -13.61
CA ARG A 70 -3.53 8.26 -13.41
C ARG A 70 -3.48 7.19 -12.31
N LEU A 71 -4.47 7.17 -11.43
CA LEU A 71 -4.62 6.11 -10.43
C LEU A 71 -5.34 4.92 -11.08
N PHE A 72 -4.94 3.69 -10.76
CA PHE A 72 -5.63 2.48 -11.20
C PHE A 72 -7.07 2.44 -10.66
N GLN A 73 -7.31 3.01 -9.48
CA GLN A 73 -8.66 3.09 -8.89
C GLN A 73 -9.65 3.85 -9.80
N GLU A 74 -9.17 4.80 -10.62
CA GLU A 74 -9.97 5.54 -11.60
C GLU A 74 -10.45 4.68 -12.79
N ARG A 75 -10.13 3.39 -12.83
CA ARG A 75 -10.74 2.44 -13.77
C ARG A 75 -12.12 1.98 -13.32
N TYR A 76 -12.39 2.00 -12.02
CA TYR A 76 -13.69 1.63 -11.45
C TYR A 76 -14.69 2.78 -11.42
N LEU A 77 -14.21 4.01 -11.62
CA LEU A 77 -14.98 5.23 -11.43
C LEU A 77 -15.46 5.79 -12.76
N ASP A 78 -16.67 6.35 -12.77
CA ASP A 78 -17.22 7.10 -13.91
C ASP A 78 -16.67 8.55 -13.97
N GLN A 79 -16.05 9.01 -12.88
CA GLN A 79 -15.49 10.36 -12.72
C GLN A 79 -14.09 10.31 -12.12
N SER A 80 -13.39 11.44 -12.09
CA SER A 80 -12.07 11.51 -11.46
C SER A 80 -12.16 11.22 -9.95
N VAL A 81 -11.06 10.74 -9.38
CA VAL A 81 -11.03 10.39 -7.95
C VAL A 81 -11.33 11.61 -7.08
N GLU A 82 -10.87 12.80 -7.43
CA GLU A 82 -11.10 14.04 -6.69
C GLU A 82 -12.58 14.36 -6.60
N ILE A 83 -13.32 14.25 -7.72
CA ILE A 83 -14.76 14.50 -7.74
C ILE A 83 -15.49 13.47 -6.88
N LEU A 84 -15.09 12.19 -6.95
CA LEU A 84 -15.65 11.16 -6.07
C LEU A 84 -15.41 11.51 -4.60
N LEU A 85 -14.18 11.83 -4.23
CA LEU A 85 -13.84 12.17 -2.85
C LEU A 85 -14.57 13.44 -2.38
N ALA A 86 -14.76 14.43 -3.24
CA ALA A 86 -15.47 15.66 -2.90
C ALA A 86 -16.90 15.41 -2.41
N THR A 87 -17.60 14.44 -3.01
CA THR A 87 -18.95 14.05 -2.57
C THR A 87 -18.97 13.34 -1.21
N ARG A 88 -17.83 12.81 -0.75
CA ARG A 88 -17.70 12.12 0.53
C ARG A 88 -17.18 13.02 1.64
N ILE A 89 -16.18 13.85 1.35
CA ILE A 89 -15.46 14.66 2.34
C ILE A 89 -15.96 16.11 2.41
N GLY A 90 -16.82 16.53 1.48
CA GLY A 90 -17.45 17.87 1.48
C GLY A 90 -16.60 18.99 0.86
N HIS A 91 -15.43 18.69 0.29
CA HIS A 91 -14.62 19.65 -0.47
C HIS A 91 -13.79 18.91 -1.52
N LEU A 92 -13.36 19.61 -2.58
CA LEU A 92 -12.48 19.03 -3.60
C LEU A 92 -11.04 18.94 -3.07
N PRO A 93 -10.47 17.74 -2.87
CA PRO A 93 -9.07 17.61 -2.45
C PRO A 93 -8.11 17.90 -3.61
N ALA A 94 -6.91 18.39 -3.31
CA ALA A 94 -5.88 18.55 -4.33
C ALA A 94 -5.35 17.16 -4.75
N ARG A 95 -5.08 16.98 -6.06
CA ARG A 95 -4.65 15.66 -6.59
C ARG A 95 -3.36 15.13 -5.95
N GLN A 96 -2.50 16.02 -5.42
CA GLN A 96 -1.28 15.66 -4.70
C GLN A 96 -1.52 15.13 -3.28
N GLU A 97 -2.68 15.43 -2.70
CA GLU A 97 -3.07 14.95 -1.37
C GLU A 97 -3.67 13.53 -1.44
N ILE A 98 -3.87 13.00 -2.64
CA ILE A 98 -4.45 11.68 -2.87
C ILE A 98 -3.34 10.72 -3.29
N ALA A 99 -3.22 9.59 -2.61
CA ALA A 99 -2.36 8.50 -3.04
C ALA A 99 -3.13 7.21 -3.19
N GLU A 100 -2.72 6.40 -4.16
CA GLU A 100 -3.15 5.03 -4.31
C GLU A 100 -2.17 4.08 -3.63
N ILE A 101 -2.71 3.04 -2.98
CA ILE A 101 -1.95 1.88 -2.55
C ILE A 101 -2.39 0.66 -3.35
N GLY A 102 -1.43 -0.17 -3.74
CA GLY A 102 -1.66 -1.40 -4.48
C GLY A 102 -0.51 -2.38 -4.30
N ASN A 103 -0.49 -3.43 -5.12
CA ASN A 103 0.57 -4.45 -5.10
C ASN A 103 0.92 -5.00 -3.70
N LEU A 104 -0.06 -5.08 -2.79
CA LEU A 104 0.16 -5.54 -1.42
C LEU A 104 0.42 -7.04 -1.40
N ALA A 105 1.60 -7.45 -0.97
CA ALA A 105 2.03 -8.83 -0.90
C ALA A 105 2.78 -9.10 0.42
N SER A 106 2.54 -10.25 1.04
CA SER A 106 3.24 -10.64 2.26
C SER A 106 3.53 -12.14 2.28
N GLN A 107 4.72 -12.53 2.75
CA GLN A 107 5.08 -13.94 2.96
C GLN A 107 4.35 -14.55 4.17
N ARG A 108 3.89 -13.73 5.13
CA ARG A 108 3.24 -14.20 6.36
C ARG A 108 2.03 -13.33 6.70
N PRO A 109 0.90 -13.94 7.12
CA PRO A 109 -0.22 -13.19 7.69
C PRO A 109 0.25 -12.32 8.86
N GLY A 110 -0.21 -11.06 8.91
CA GLY A 110 0.08 -10.13 9.99
C GLY A 110 1.20 -9.13 9.68
N LEU A 111 2.16 -9.45 8.81
CA LEU A 111 3.27 -8.52 8.50
C LEU A 111 2.79 -7.23 7.80
N GLN A 112 1.69 -7.30 7.06
CA GLN A 112 1.08 -6.12 6.43
C GLN A 112 0.72 -5.03 7.45
N ARG A 113 0.46 -5.38 8.71
CA ARG A 113 0.15 -4.41 9.75
C ARG A 113 1.32 -3.47 9.99
N TYR A 114 2.55 -3.99 10.03
CA TYR A 114 3.74 -3.18 10.20
C TYR A 114 3.97 -2.24 9.02
N MET A 115 3.66 -2.71 7.80
CA MET A 115 3.72 -1.86 6.61
C MET A 115 2.76 -0.68 6.72
N PHE A 116 1.54 -0.91 7.18
CA PHE A 116 0.55 0.16 7.34
C PHE A 116 1.02 1.21 8.35
N LEU A 117 1.69 0.81 9.44
CA LEU A 117 2.24 1.77 10.42
C LEU A 117 3.31 2.66 9.78
N HIS A 118 4.30 2.07 9.09
CA HIS A 118 5.34 2.84 8.40
C HIS A 118 4.77 3.71 7.28
N LEU A 119 3.79 3.19 6.54
CA LEU A 119 3.17 3.91 5.44
C LEU A 119 2.38 5.12 5.95
N VAL A 120 1.65 4.99 7.06
CA VAL A 120 0.91 6.10 7.65
C VAL A 120 1.85 7.21 8.12
N GLU A 121 2.93 6.86 8.83
CA GLU A 121 3.95 7.82 9.25
C GLU A 121 4.54 8.55 8.03
N GLN A 122 5.06 7.79 7.06
CA GLN A 122 5.77 8.37 5.92
C GLN A 122 4.86 9.22 5.02
N MET A 123 3.63 8.76 4.75
CA MET A 123 2.72 9.50 3.87
C MET A 123 2.16 10.76 4.53
N ALA A 124 2.04 10.78 5.86
CA ALA A 124 1.63 11.98 6.58
C ALA A 124 2.70 13.07 6.47
N ASP A 125 3.98 12.68 6.58
CA ASP A 125 5.13 13.57 6.38
C ASP A 125 5.22 14.10 4.94
N GLU A 126 4.81 13.30 3.96
CA GLU A 126 4.79 13.67 2.54
C GLU A 126 3.54 14.49 2.13
N GLY A 127 2.66 14.84 3.08
CA GLY A 127 1.50 15.68 2.83
C GLY A 127 0.33 14.99 2.13
N VAL A 128 0.32 13.65 2.08
CA VAL A 128 -0.85 12.89 1.61
C VAL A 128 -1.94 12.96 2.66
N ALA A 129 -3.17 13.28 2.26
CA ALA A 129 -4.33 13.31 3.15
C ALA A 129 -5.23 12.07 2.98
N TRP A 130 -5.30 11.53 1.76
CA TRP A 130 -6.26 10.50 1.38
C TRP A 130 -5.59 9.32 0.71
N LEU A 131 -5.88 8.11 1.20
CA LEU A 131 -5.48 6.87 0.58
C LEU A 131 -6.68 6.22 -0.10
N ILE A 132 -6.55 5.86 -1.38
CA ILE A 132 -7.55 5.09 -2.11
C ILE A 132 -6.95 3.77 -2.58
N PHE A 133 -7.67 2.66 -2.41
CA PHE A 133 -7.16 1.35 -2.80
C PHE A 133 -8.27 0.32 -2.95
N THR A 134 -7.99 -0.73 -3.71
CA THR A 134 -8.83 -1.92 -3.77
C THR A 134 -8.37 -2.91 -2.70
N ALA A 135 -9.27 -3.31 -1.80
CA ALA A 135 -8.97 -4.26 -0.74
C ALA A 135 -9.96 -5.43 -0.70
N THR A 136 -9.45 -6.63 -0.50
CA THR A 136 -10.25 -7.80 -0.11
C THR A 136 -10.70 -7.65 1.36
N PRO A 137 -11.73 -8.40 1.79
CA PRO A 137 -12.17 -8.40 3.19
C PRO A 137 -11.03 -8.70 4.18
N GLU A 138 -10.10 -9.58 3.84
CA GLU A 138 -8.97 -9.95 4.70
C GLU A 138 -8.01 -8.78 4.93
N VAL A 139 -7.73 -8.00 3.88
CA VAL A 139 -6.88 -6.79 3.96
C VAL A 139 -7.58 -5.72 4.79
N ALA A 140 -8.85 -5.44 4.50
CA ALA A 140 -9.65 -4.47 5.25
C ALA A 140 -9.74 -4.82 6.74
N ASN A 141 -9.94 -6.10 7.07
CA ASN A 141 -9.93 -6.60 8.44
C ASN A 141 -8.54 -6.45 9.11
N GLY A 142 -7.46 -6.54 8.33
CA GLY A 142 -6.10 -6.21 8.78
C GLY A 142 -5.98 -4.78 9.29
N ILE A 143 -6.51 -3.83 8.52
CA ILE A 143 -6.51 -2.40 8.83
C ILE A 143 -7.45 -2.09 10.01
N HIS A 144 -8.65 -2.67 10.04
CA HIS A 144 -9.59 -2.50 11.16
C HIS A 144 -9.04 -3.00 12.49
N ARG A 145 -8.24 -4.08 12.50
CA ARG A 145 -7.57 -4.56 13.73
C ARG A 145 -6.48 -3.62 14.25
N LEU A 146 -6.01 -2.67 13.43
CA LEU A 146 -5.18 -1.57 13.90
C LEU A 146 -6.01 -0.42 14.49
N GLY A 147 -7.34 -0.57 14.61
CA GLY A 147 -8.25 0.49 15.05
C GLY A 147 -8.43 1.60 14.02
N LEU A 148 -8.12 1.33 12.74
CA LEU A 148 -8.31 2.26 11.64
C LEU A 148 -9.66 2.02 10.96
N THR A 149 -10.32 3.10 10.55
CA THR A 149 -11.58 3.06 9.81
C THR A 149 -11.32 3.32 8.34
N LEU A 150 -11.97 2.53 7.49
CA LEU A 150 -11.98 2.72 6.05
C LEU A 150 -13.42 2.96 5.61
N GLU A 151 -13.62 3.91 4.72
CA GLU A 151 -14.89 4.11 4.06
C GLU A 151 -14.96 3.22 2.81
N ARG A 152 -16.05 2.45 2.68
CA ARG A 152 -16.32 1.66 1.47
C ARG A 152 -16.98 2.56 0.44
N LEU A 153 -16.31 2.79 -0.69
CA LEU A 153 -16.84 3.65 -1.74
C LEU A 153 -17.75 2.89 -2.69
N MET A 154 -17.27 1.76 -3.21
CA MET A 154 -18.01 0.90 -4.14
C MET A 154 -17.34 -0.47 -4.29
N PRO A 155 -18.06 -1.50 -4.77
CA PRO A 155 -17.45 -2.76 -5.19
C PRO A 155 -16.41 -2.52 -6.29
N ALA A 156 -15.29 -3.23 -6.24
CA ALA A 156 -14.31 -3.22 -7.33
C ALA A 156 -14.79 -4.19 -8.42
N ASP A 157 -15.64 -3.68 -9.32
CA ASP A 157 -16.25 -4.47 -10.38
C ASP A 157 -15.21 -4.90 -11.44
N PRO A 158 -14.91 -6.21 -11.58
CA PRO A 158 -13.94 -6.69 -12.56
C PRO A 158 -14.36 -6.46 -14.01
N ALA A 159 -15.65 -6.22 -14.30
CA ALA A 159 -16.10 -5.89 -15.66
C ALA A 159 -15.48 -4.57 -16.17
N ARG A 160 -15.11 -3.65 -15.26
CA ARG A 160 -14.44 -2.38 -15.56
C ARG A 160 -13.00 -2.55 -16.07
N LEU A 161 -12.40 -3.73 -15.93
CA LEU A 161 -11.01 -4.00 -16.32
C LEU A 161 -10.86 -4.49 -17.77
N GLY A 162 -11.97 -4.81 -18.44
CA GLY A 162 -11.93 -5.36 -19.79
C GLY A 162 -11.09 -6.64 -19.87
N ALA A 163 -10.21 -6.72 -20.88
CA ALA A 163 -9.38 -7.90 -21.12
C ALA A 163 -8.40 -8.21 -19.99
N GLU A 164 -7.92 -7.20 -19.25
CA GLU A 164 -6.95 -7.39 -18.15
C GLU A 164 -7.56 -8.15 -16.96
N ARG A 165 -8.89 -8.29 -16.89
CA ARG A 165 -9.56 -9.08 -15.86
C ARG A 165 -8.95 -10.48 -15.72
N VAL A 166 -8.60 -11.13 -16.83
CA VAL A 166 -8.08 -12.51 -16.83
C VAL A 166 -6.75 -12.64 -16.10
N ASP A 167 -5.94 -11.57 -16.09
CA ASP A 167 -4.65 -11.55 -15.41
C ASP A 167 -4.78 -11.56 -13.89
N TRP A 168 -5.98 -11.29 -13.34
CA TRP A 168 -6.21 -11.25 -11.89
C TRP A 168 -6.65 -12.59 -11.28
N GLY A 169 -6.81 -13.64 -12.10
CA GLY A 169 -7.23 -14.97 -11.63
C GLY A 169 -8.48 -14.91 -10.73
N SER A 170 -8.42 -15.51 -9.55
CA SER A 170 -9.50 -15.54 -8.56
C SER A 170 -9.48 -14.37 -7.57
N TYR A 171 -8.71 -13.30 -7.82
CA TYR A 171 -8.64 -12.14 -6.92
C TYR A 171 -10.03 -11.51 -6.68
N TYR A 172 -10.82 -11.33 -7.74
CA TYR A 172 -12.15 -10.71 -7.65
C TYR A 172 -13.22 -11.64 -7.05
N ASP A 173 -12.97 -12.95 -6.97
CA ASP A 173 -13.86 -13.90 -6.27
C ASP A 173 -13.91 -13.61 -4.77
N ARG A 174 -12.94 -12.85 -4.25
CA ARG A 174 -12.92 -12.33 -2.87
C ARG A 174 -13.79 -11.10 -2.66
N HIS A 175 -14.51 -10.65 -3.69
CA HIS A 175 -15.42 -9.50 -3.65
C HIS A 175 -14.74 -8.24 -3.07
N PRO A 176 -13.61 -7.80 -3.64
CA PRO A 176 -12.90 -6.64 -3.14
C PRO A 176 -13.70 -5.34 -3.32
N TRP A 177 -13.38 -4.35 -2.51
CA TRP A 177 -13.99 -3.01 -2.54
C TRP A 177 -12.94 -1.94 -2.79
N VAL A 178 -13.33 -0.90 -3.51
CA VAL A 178 -12.60 0.37 -3.52
C VAL A 178 -12.90 1.07 -2.19
N MET A 179 -11.85 1.37 -1.45
CA MET A 179 -11.92 1.94 -0.10
C MET A 179 -11.13 3.24 -0.01
N LEU A 180 -11.58 4.13 0.87
CA LEU A 180 -10.95 5.39 1.22
C LEU A 180 -10.45 5.34 2.67
N GLY A 181 -9.21 5.75 2.88
CA GLY A 181 -8.62 6.00 4.19
C GLY A 181 -8.30 7.48 4.38
N ASP A 182 -8.73 8.04 5.51
CA ASP A 182 -8.29 9.34 6.01
C ASP A 182 -6.93 9.17 6.71
N LEU A 183 -5.87 9.64 6.05
CA LEU A 183 -4.51 9.45 6.55
C LEU A 183 -4.25 10.28 7.80
N LYS A 184 -4.79 11.50 7.88
CA LYS A 184 -4.60 12.39 9.01
C LYS A 184 -5.23 11.78 10.27
N ARG A 185 -6.46 11.28 10.15
CA ARG A 185 -7.15 10.56 11.24
C ARG A 185 -6.41 9.29 11.62
N ALA A 186 -5.92 8.52 10.63
CA ALA A 186 -5.15 7.31 10.89
C ALA A 186 -3.85 7.61 11.66
N HIS A 187 -3.10 8.63 11.23
CA HIS A 187 -1.88 9.08 11.88
C HIS A 187 -2.15 9.53 13.33
N GLN A 188 -3.13 10.40 13.55
CA GLN A 188 -3.52 10.84 14.90
C GLN A 188 -3.89 9.66 15.81
N ALA A 189 -4.70 8.73 15.30
CA ALA A 189 -5.14 7.56 16.06
C ALA A 189 -4.01 6.58 16.38
N LEU A 190 -3.02 6.41 15.49
CA LEU A 190 -1.88 5.53 15.75
C LEU A 190 -0.84 6.21 16.64
N SER A 191 -0.60 7.51 16.46
CA SER A 191 0.32 8.31 17.26
C SER A 191 -0.13 8.38 18.73
N SER A 192 -1.41 8.64 19.00
CA SER A 192 -1.95 8.69 20.36
C SER A 192 -1.85 7.38 21.13
N ARG A 193 -1.72 6.25 20.42
CA ARG A 193 -1.51 4.91 20.98
C ARG A 193 -0.04 4.49 21.00
N GLY A 194 0.89 5.35 20.57
CA GLY A 194 2.32 5.05 20.50
C GLY A 194 2.68 3.92 19.53
N LEU A 195 1.87 3.72 18.47
CA LEU A 195 2.04 2.62 17.51
C LEU A 195 2.85 3.01 16.27
N LEU A 196 3.01 4.31 16.00
CA LEU A 196 3.79 4.73 14.84
C LEU A 196 5.28 4.47 15.09
N PRO A 197 5.99 3.93 14.09
CA PRO A 197 7.44 3.82 14.18
C PRO A 197 7.99 5.24 14.27
N GLY A 198 8.85 5.50 15.25
CA GLY A 198 9.59 6.77 15.28
C GLY A 198 10.30 7.00 13.94
N ARG A 199 10.46 8.27 13.55
CA ARG A 199 11.03 8.67 12.27
C ARG A 199 12.21 7.77 11.87
N PRO A 200 12.19 7.13 10.69
CA PRO A 200 13.37 6.45 10.20
C PRO A 200 14.46 7.51 10.07
N THR A 201 15.54 7.38 10.86
CA THR A 201 16.75 8.16 10.63
C THR A 201 17.16 7.87 9.19
N PRO A 202 17.28 8.88 8.30
CA PRO A 202 17.71 8.63 6.94
C PRO A 202 19.07 7.93 7.02
N VAL A 203 19.11 6.67 6.59
CA VAL A 203 20.35 5.93 6.48
C VAL A 203 21.12 6.62 5.37
N ARG A 204 22.11 7.43 5.74
CA ARG A 204 23.14 7.87 4.79
C ARG A 204 23.82 6.60 4.31
N GLU A 205 23.56 6.19 3.06
CA GLU A 205 24.39 5.20 2.41
C GLU A 205 25.84 5.72 2.43
N PRO A 206 26.84 4.89 2.78
CA PRO A 206 28.23 5.27 2.60
C PRO A 206 28.41 5.61 1.12
N LEU A 207 28.99 6.78 0.84
CA LEU A 207 29.50 7.09 -0.50
C LEU A 207 30.47 5.98 -0.87
N ASP A 208 30.08 5.13 -1.83
CA ASP A 208 30.94 4.10 -2.38
C ASP A 208 32.28 4.74 -2.76
N ALA A 209 33.36 4.21 -2.18
CA ALA A 209 34.71 4.57 -2.52
C ALA A 209 34.91 4.28 -4.02
N GLN A 210 35.19 5.33 -4.79
CA GLN A 210 35.61 5.16 -6.17
C GLN A 210 36.93 4.36 -6.19
N PRO A 211 37.06 3.33 -7.04
CA PRO A 211 38.34 2.65 -7.20
C PRO A 211 39.34 3.60 -7.85
N ILE A 212 40.56 3.61 -7.29
CA ILE A 212 41.76 4.25 -7.84
C ILE A 212 42.26 3.42 -9.02
#